data_AF-A0A2H0IBQ4-F1
#
_entry.id   AF-A0A2H0IBQ4-F1
#
_cell.length_a   1.000
_cell.length_b   1.000
_cell.length_c   1.000
_cell.angle_alpha   90.00
_cell.angle_beta   90.00
_cell.angle_gamma   90.00
#
_symmetry.space_group_name_H-M   'P 1'
#
loop_
_entity.id
_entity.type
_entity.pdbx_description
1 polymer ?
#
loop_
_entity_poly.entity_id
_entity_poly.type
_entity_poly.pdbx_seq_one_letter_code
_entity_poly.pdbx_strand_id
1 'polypeptide(L)'
;MSDQGNQLFLKGSWTKGGRPRHVPILTDEQRQWLDKAKALVKYKEHSLIPSGTSYKTYRNTINQYFRRKGIYKTHGLRHLYAQERYKALTGWECFVKGGPSRK
;
A
#
# COMPACT_ATOMS: atom_id res chain seq x y z
N MET A 1 -2.25 -17.04 5.06
CA MET A 1 -3.02 -16.01 4.33
C MET A 1 -2.25 -14.69 4.36
N SER A 2 -2.54 -13.75 3.46
CA SER A 2 -1.81 -12.47 3.40
C SER A 2 -2.10 -11.58 4.60
N ASP A 3 -3.35 -11.55 5.07
CA ASP A 3 -3.68 -10.85 6.31
C ASP A 3 -3.42 -11.73 7.52
N GLN A 4 -2.66 -11.22 8.49
CA GLN A 4 -2.27 -11.90 9.72
C GLN A 4 -2.78 -11.16 10.97
N GLY A 5 -3.80 -10.30 10.82
CA GLY A 5 -4.40 -9.55 11.92
C GLY A 5 -3.73 -8.19 12.11
N ASN A 6 -2.54 -8.14 12.70
CA ASN A 6 -1.81 -6.88 12.93
C ASN A 6 -0.85 -6.50 11.80
N GLN A 7 -0.72 -7.34 10.77
CA GLN A 7 0.17 -7.10 9.63
C GLN A 7 -0.31 -7.82 8.36
N LEU A 8 0.15 -7.34 7.22
CA LEU A 8 0.05 -8.02 5.94
C LEU A 8 1.39 -8.68 5.60
N PHE A 9 1.35 -9.99 5.34
CA PHE A 9 2.42 -10.75 4.75
C PHE A 9 2.33 -10.73 3.22
N LEU A 10 3.40 -10.26 2.58
CA LEU A 10 3.60 -10.27 1.14
C LEU A 10 4.64 -11.34 0.80
N LYS A 11 4.22 -12.38 0.05
CA LYS A 11 5.12 -13.44 -0.41
C LYS A 11 6.21 -12.86 -1.32
N GLY A 12 7.40 -13.45 -1.27
CA GLY A 12 8.54 -13.04 -2.10
C GLY A 12 8.21 -13.00 -3.60
N SER A 13 7.49 -14.00 -4.10
CA SER A 13 7.05 -14.10 -5.51
C SER A 13 6.14 -12.96 -5.97
N TRP A 14 5.55 -12.19 -5.06
CA TRP A 14 4.71 -11.03 -5.38
C TRP A 14 5.45 -9.69 -5.34
N THR A 15 6.72 -9.72 -4.95
CA THR A 15 7.48 -8.51 -4.61
C THR A 15 8.77 -8.39 -5.42
N LYS A 16 9.26 -7.15 -5.56
CA LYS A 16 10.51 -6.89 -6.26
C LYS A 16 11.67 -7.62 -5.58
N GLY A 17 12.42 -8.38 -6.39
CA GLY A 17 13.61 -9.11 -5.97
C GLY A 17 13.34 -10.39 -5.18
N GLY A 18 12.11 -10.91 -5.20
CA GLY A 18 11.78 -12.16 -4.49
C GLY A 18 11.80 -12.03 -2.96
N ARG A 19 11.88 -10.81 -2.42
CA ARG A 19 12.09 -10.56 -0.99
C ARG A 19 10.76 -10.38 -0.26
N PRO A 20 10.33 -11.35 0.57
CA PRO A 20 9.08 -11.24 1.31
C PRO A 20 9.08 -10.02 2.23
N ARG A 21 7.89 -9.49 2.54
CA ARG A 21 7.74 -8.28 3.35
C ARG A 21 6.56 -8.41 4.30
N HIS A 22 6.71 -7.80 5.46
CA HIS A 22 5.63 -7.59 6.41
C HIS A 22 5.30 -6.10 6.42
N VAL A 23 4.02 -5.76 6.29
CA VAL A 23 3.51 -4.39 6.37
C VAL A 23 2.59 -4.30 7.58
N PRO A 24 2.93 -3.56 8.64
CA PRO A 24 2.09 -3.47 9.82
C PRO A 24 0.77 -2.75 9.49
N ILE A 25 -0.31 -3.17 10.14
CA ILE A 25 -1.53 -2.38 10.28
C ILE A 25 -1.43 -1.63 11.60
N LEU A 26 -1.41 -0.32 11.53
CA LEU A 26 -1.12 0.58 12.63
C LEU A 26 -2.33 1.37 13.11
N THR A 27 -3.39 1.45 12.29
CA THR A 27 -4.59 2.21 12.61
C THR A 27 -5.85 1.40 12.32
N ASP A 28 -6.92 1.72 13.04
CA ASP A 28 -8.23 1.13 12.80
C ASP A 28 -8.74 1.46 11.39
N GLU A 29 -8.43 2.65 10.88
CA GLU A 29 -8.80 3.02 9.51
C GLU A 29 -8.15 2.09 8.47
N GLN A 30 -6.87 1.73 8.63
CA GLN A 30 -6.21 0.76 7.76
C GLN A 30 -6.90 -0.60 7.82
N ARG A 31 -7.29 -1.04 9.02
CA ARG A 31 -8.05 -2.29 9.22
C ARG A 31 -9.40 -2.25 8.51
N GLN A 32 -10.17 -1.18 8.71
CA GLN A 32 -11.48 -1.00 8.08
C GLN A 32 -11.39 -1.05 6.55
N TRP A 33 -10.39 -0.40 5.94
CA TRP A 33 -10.22 -0.45 4.48
C TRP A 33 -9.86 -1.83 3.96
N LEU A 34 -9.06 -2.61 4.69
CA LEU A 34 -8.77 -4.00 4.33
C LEU A 34 -10.02 -4.87 4.38
N ASP A 35 -10.84 -4.71 5.41
CA ASP A 35 -12.07 -5.50 5.56
C ASP A 35 -13.11 -5.13 4.51
N LYS A 36 -13.24 -3.83 4.17
CA LYS A 36 -14.04 -3.38 3.02
C LYS A 36 -13.53 -3.99 1.71
N ALA A 37 -12.22 -4.00 1.48
CA ALA A 37 -11.64 -4.60 0.28
C ALA A 37 -11.93 -6.10 0.19
N LYS A 38 -11.84 -6.85 1.30
CA LYS A 38 -12.21 -8.27 1.33
C LYS A 38 -13.69 -8.48 1.04
N ALA A 39 -14.58 -7.66 1.61
CA ALA A 39 -16.02 -7.78 1.38
C ALA A 39 -16.40 -7.55 -0.10
N LEU A 40 -15.65 -6.72 -0.83
CA LEU A 40 -15.84 -6.53 -2.27
C LEU A 40 -15.43 -7.76 -3.09
N VAL A 41 -14.47 -8.55 -2.60
CA VAL A 41 -13.93 -9.71 -3.29
C VAL A 41 -14.66 -10.97 -2.79
N LYS A 42 -15.67 -11.41 -3.55
CA LYS A 42 -16.60 -12.49 -3.17
C LYS A 42 -15.92 -13.83 -2.81
N TYR A 43 -14.73 -14.12 -3.36
CA TYR A 43 -14.02 -15.39 -3.18
C TYR A 43 -12.53 -15.16 -2.90
N LYS A 44 -11.91 -16.03 -2.11
CA LYS A 44 -10.53 -15.84 -1.61
C LYS A 44 -9.45 -15.85 -2.70
N GLU A 45 -9.72 -16.52 -3.81
CA GLU A 45 -8.83 -16.66 -4.96
C GLU A 45 -8.92 -15.47 -5.92
N HIS A 46 -9.93 -14.61 -5.74
CA HIS A 46 -10.15 -13.47 -6.60
C HIS A 46 -9.32 -12.26 -6.16
N SER A 47 -9.19 -11.31 -7.09
CA SER A 47 -8.55 -10.03 -6.82
C SER A 47 -9.59 -8.90 -6.93
N LEU A 48 -9.20 -7.69 -6.55
CA LEU A 48 -9.98 -6.47 -6.80
C LEU A 48 -10.09 -6.13 -8.30
N ILE A 49 -9.33 -6.81 -9.16
CA ILE A 49 -9.40 -6.66 -10.61
C ILE A 49 -10.62 -7.46 -11.10
N PRO A 50 -11.56 -6.82 -11.81
CA PRO A 50 -12.73 -7.50 -12.36
C PRO A 50 -12.34 -8.67 -13.28
N SER A 51 -13.19 -9.70 -13.30
CA SER A 51 -13.02 -10.83 -14.21
C SER A 51 -12.97 -10.37 -15.67
N GLY A 52 -12.16 -11.04 -16.49
CA GLY A 52 -11.95 -10.66 -17.89
C GLY A 52 -11.11 -9.39 -18.11
N THR A 53 -10.63 -8.73 -17.05
CA THR A 53 -9.81 -7.52 -17.17
C THR A 53 -8.34 -7.84 -16.86
N SER A 54 -7.45 -7.48 -17.79
CA SER A 54 -6.01 -7.59 -17.53
C SER A 54 -5.57 -6.59 -16.44
N TYR A 55 -4.51 -6.95 -15.69
CA TYR A 55 -3.90 -6.04 -14.72
C TYR A 55 -3.51 -4.69 -15.34
N LYS A 56 -2.94 -4.70 -16.55
CA LYS A 56 -2.52 -3.49 -17.26
C LYS A 56 -3.72 -2.58 -17.54
N THR A 57 -4.81 -3.15 -18.03
CA THR A 57 -6.05 -2.42 -18.34
C THR A 57 -6.62 -1.80 -17.08
N TYR A 58 -6.83 -2.60 -16.03
CA TYR A 58 -7.42 -2.13 -14.78
C TYR A 58 -6.58 -1.05 -14.09
N ARG A 59 -5.25 -1.24 -14.04
CA ARG A 59 -4.32 -0.24 -13.51
C ARG A 59 -4.44 1.10 -14.25
N ASN A 60 -4.55 1.08 -15.58
CA ASN A 60 -4.71 2.29 -16.37
C ASN A 60 -6.05 2.99 -16.07
N THR A 61 -7.14 2.23 -15.95
CA THR A 61 -8.46 2.76 -15.56
C THR A 61 -8.41 3.45 -14.20
N ILE A 62 -7.83 2.80 -13.18
CA ILE A 62 -7.69 3.39 -11.84
C ILE A 62 -6.82 4.64 -11.86
N ASN A 63 -5.70 4.63 -12.59
CA ASN A 63 -4.85 5.82 -12.72
C ASN A 63 -5.60 6.99 -13.37
N GLN A 64 -6.43 6.73 -14.39
CA GLN A 64 -7.27 7.78 -14.98
C GLN A 64 -8.32 8.30 -14.00
N TYR A 65 -8.96 7.41 -13.23
CA TYR A 65 -9.90 7.79 -12.18
C TYR A 65 -9.25 8.72 -11.14
N PHE A 66 -8.08 8.36 -10.63
CA PHE A 66 -7.32 9.21 -9.70
C PHE A 66 -7.00 10.57 -10.29
N ARG A 67 -6.52 10.63 -11.54
CA ARG A 67 -6.25 11.89 -12.22
C ARG A 67 -7.48 12.78 -12.33
N ARG A 68 -8.65 12.22 -12.64
CA ARG A 68 -9.93 12.95 -12.71
C ARG A 68 -10.38 13.48 -11.34
N LYS A 69 -9.96 12.81 -10.26
CA LYS A 69 -10.20 13.24 -8.88
C LYS A 69 -9.10 14.17 -8.33
N GLY A 70 -8.18 14.65 -9.20
CA GLY A 70 -7.08 15.53 -8.78
C GLY A 70 -5.97 14.81 -8.00
N ILE A 71 -6.00 13.48 -7.93
CA ILE A 71 -4.98 12.67 -7.26
C ILE A 71 -3.88 12.36 -8.28
N TYR A 72 -2.79 13.08 -8.18
CA TYR A 72 -1.59 12.88 -9.00
C TYR A 72 -0.47 12.26 -8.18
N LYS A 73 0.56 11.74 -8.86
CA LYS A 73 1.80 11.23 -8.24
C LYS A 73 1.52 10.26 -7.08
N THR A 74 0.76 9.19 -7.32
CA THR A 74 0.41 8.18 -6.30
C THR A 74 1.62 7.57 -5.59
N HIS A 75 2.80 7.58 -6.23
CA HIS A 75 4.05 7.19 -5.58
C HIS A 75 4.42 8.09 -4.39
N GLY A 76 3.99 9.35 -4.40
CA GLY A 76 4.10 10.29 -3.28
C GLY A 76 3.42 9.79 -2.00
N LEU A 77 2.32 9.03 -2.11
CA LEU A 77 1.68 8.40 -0.94
C LEU A 77 2.60 7.37 -0.29
N ARG A 78 3.38 6.64 -1.10
CA ARG A 78 4.38 5.70 -0.59
C ARG A 78 5.53 6.42 0.10
N HIS A 79 5.95 7.58 -0.40
CA HIS A 79 6.94 8.41 0.28
C HIS A 79 6.40 8.93 1.61
N LEU A 80 5.18 9.47 1.62
CA LEU A 80 4.55 9.96 2.85
C LEU A 80 4.51 8.86 3.93
N TYR A 81 4.02 7.67 3.59
CA TYR A 81 4.04 6.53 4.51
C TYR A 81 5.44 6.24 5.07
N ALA A 82 6.46 6.22 4.22
CA ALA A 82 7.83 5.96 4.67
C ALA A 82 8.37 7.06 5.61
N GLN A 83 8.03 8.32 5.33
CA GLN A 83 8.41 9.48 6.14
C GLN A 83 7.74 9.43 7.52
N GLU A 84 6.42 9.19 7.55
CA GLU A 84 5.65 9.05 8.79
C GLU A 84 6.11 7.85 9.62
N ARG A 85 6.38 6.70 8.98
CA ARG A 85 6.93 5.52 9.68
C ARG A 85 8.30 5.78 10.25
N TYR A 86 9.17 6.50 9.53
CA TYR A 86 10.47 6.88 10.04
C TYR A 86 10.32 7.72 11.31
N LYS A 87 9.49 8.78 11.26
CA LYS A 87 9.21 9.61 12.43
C LYS A 87 8.62 8.84 13.60
N ALA A 88 7.64 7.98 13.35
CA ALA A 88 7.02 7.16 14.40
C ALA A 88 8.00 6.17 15.06
N LEU A 89 9.00 5.67 14.31
CA LEU A 89 9.97 4.71 14.83
C LEU A 89 11.17 5.37 15.50
N THR A 90 11.60 6.53 15.02
CA THR A 90 12.84 7.18 15.47
C THR A 90 12.60 8.40 16.35
N GLY A 91 11.41 9.01 16.28
CA GLY A 91 11.10 10.31 16.87
C GLY A 91 11.53 11.52 16.02
N TRP A 92 12.27 11.29 14.92
CA TRP A 92 12.85 12.35 14.09
C TRP A 92 12.15 12.47 12.75
N GLU A 93 12.05 13.69 12.23
CA GLU A 93 11.79 13.85 10.80
C GLU A 93 12.89 13.13 10.00
N CYS A 94 12.53 12.60 8.82
CA CYS A 94 13.54 12.06 7.91
C CYS A 94 14.28 13.20 7.18
N PHE A 95 15.45 12.91 6.61
CA PHE A 95 16.28 13.90 5.91
C PHE A 95 15.51 14.71 4.85
N VAL A 96 14.71 14.03 4.00
CA VAL A 96 13.91 14.69 2.95
C VAL A 96 12.78 15.58 3.49
N LYS A 97 12.52 15.56 4.81
CA LYS A 97 11.59 16.42 5.53
C LYS A 97 12.31 17.40 6.50
N GLY A 98 13.61 17.60 6.33
CA GLY A 98 14.41 18.53 7.14
C GLY A 98 14.96 17.93 8.43
N GLY A 99 14.86 16.60 8.60
CA GLY A 99 15.49 15.91 9.72
C GLY A 99 17.01 15.73 9.56
N PRO A 100 17.68 15.17 10.57
CA PRO A 100 19.13 14.99 10.57
C PRO A 100 19.60 14.23 9.33
N SER A 101 20.58 14.79 8.61
CA SER A 101 21.31 14.05 7.59
C SER A 101 22.35 13.18 8.26
N ARG A 102 22.59 11.98 7.72
CA ARG A 102 23.82 11.26 8.05
C ARG A 102 24.99 12.10 7.52
N LYS A 103 25.70 12.79 8.41
CA LYS A 103 27.06 13.25 8.13
C LYS A 103 28.00 12.09 8.39
#